data_AF-A0A1H4FHE3-F1
#
_entry.id   AF-A0A1H4FHE3-F1
#
_cell.length_a   1.000
_cell.length_b   1.000
_cell.length_c   1.000
_cell.angle_alpha   90.00
_cell.angle_beta   90.00
_cell.angle_gamma   90.00
#
_symmetry.space_group_name_H-M   'P 1'
#
loop_
_entity.id
_entity.type
_entity.pdbx_description
1 polymer ?
#
loop_
_entity_poly.entity_id
_entity_poly.type
_entity_poly.pdbx_seq_one_letter_code
_entity_poly.pdbx_strand_id
1 'polypeptide(L)' 'MPEGTLLIDFHDGAVPLNAGEMFAVKHGLEHKPCAEKEVTPLLIELRGVLNTGYERGKRTAKYDI' A
#
# COMPACT_ATOMS: atom_id res chain seq x y z
N MET A 1 12.56 15.74 8.95
CA MET A 1 12.18 14.58 8.10
C MET A 1 11.04 13.88 8.82
N PRO A 2 9.95 13.44 8.17
CA PRO A 2 8.92 12.67 8.87
C PRO A 2 9.55 11.36 9.39
N GLU A 3 9.51 11.14 10.70
CA GLU A 3 10.03 9.93 11.37
C GLU A 3 8.92 8.89 11.58
N GLY A 4 8.19 8.58 10.50
CA GLY A 4 7.16 7.55 10.53
C GLY A 4 7.63 6.26 9.87
N THR A 5 7.24 5.13 10.44
CA THR A 5 7.38 3.79 9.84
C THR A 5 6.05 3.40 9.23
N LEU A 6 6.06 2.99 7.97
CA LEU A 6 4.91 2.38 7.31
C LEU A 6 4.90 0.88 7.66
N LEU A 7 3.78 0.34 8.09
CA LEU A 7 3.56 -1.09 8.22
C LEU A 7 2.74 -1.58 7.04
N ILE A 8 3.19 -2.65 6.41
CA ILE A 8 2.36 -3.43 5.48
C ILE A 8 1.86 -4.64 6.26
N ASP A 9 0.62 -4.56 6.74
CA ASP A 9 -0.04 -5.67 7.45
C ASP A 9 -0.54 -6.71 6.45
N PHE A 10 -0.27 -7.97 6.77
CA PHE A 10 -0.79 -9.19 6.14
C PHE A 10 -1.54 -10.02 7.20
N HIS A 11 -2.24 -11.08 6.77
CA HIS A 11 -2.90 -11.98 7.70
C HIS A 11 -1.93 -12.77 8.59
N ASP A 12 -0.71 -13.00 8.11
CA ASP A 12 0.33 -13.80 8.77
C ASP A 12 1.45 -12.96 9.44
N GLY A 13 1.34 -11.63 9.42
CA GLY A 13 2.31 -10.75 10.05
C GLY A 13 2.33 -9.36 9.44
N ALA A 14 3.33 -8.56 9.80
CA ALA A 14 3.50 -7.21 9.28
C ALA A 14 4.96 -6.97 8.90
N VAL A 15 5.16 -6.17 7.86
CA VAL A 15 6.49 -5.73 7.42
C VAL A 15 6.64 -4.23 7.70
N PRO A 16 7.57 -3.81 8.57
CA PRO A 16 7.91 -2.40 8.76
C PRO A 16 8.80 -1.89 7.63
N LEU A 17 8.50 -0.70 7.14
CA LEU A 17 9.30 0.06 6.18
C LEU A 17 9.62 1.44 6.75
N ASN A 18 10.90 1.73 6.89
CA ASN A 18 11.43 3.03 7.25
C ASN A 18 11.75 3.85 5.98
N ALA A 19 12.07 5.13 6.18
CA ALA A 19 12.44 6.00 5.08
C ALA A 19 13.64 5.45 4.28
N GLY A 20 13.49 5.37 2.96
CA GLY A 20 14.50 4.82 2.05
C GLY A 20 14.40 3.32 1.81
N GLU A 21 13.55 2.61 2.54
CA GLU A 21 13.29 1.19 2.32
C GLU A 21 12.18 0.97 1.28
N MET A 22 12.22 -0.17 0.59
CA MET A 22 11.24 -0.57 -0.41
C MET A 22 10.84 -2.02 -0.19
N PHE A 23 9.55 -2.31 -0.34
CA PHE A 23 9.01 -3.66 -0.27
C PHE A 23 8.10 -3.92 -1.47
N ALA A 24 8.28 -5.07 -2.13
CA ALA A 24 7.43 -5.50 -3.23
C ALA A 24 6.38 -6.50 -2.74
N VAL A 25 5.11 -6.12 -2.84
CA VAL A 25 4.00 -7.02 -2.48
C VAL A 25 3.76 -8.02 -3.62
N LYS A 26 3.68 -9.31 -3.28
CA LYS A 26 3.37 -10.37 -4.26
C LYS A 26 1.96 -10.18 -4.82
N HIS A 27 1.79 -10.44 -6.12
CA HIS A 27 0.49 -10.34 -6.77
C HIS A 27 -0.57 -11.21 -6.08
N GLY A 28 -1.76 -10.65 -5.88
CA GLY A 28 -2.91 -11.34 -5.27
C GLY A 28 -2.84 -11.49 -3.75
N LEU A 29 -1.78 -11.00 -3.09
CA LEU A 29 -1.69 -11.04 -1.64
C LEU A 29 -2.43 -9.85 -1.02
N GLU A 30 -3.46 -10.15 -0.23
CA GLU A 30 -4.20 -9.15 0.52
C GLU A 30 -3.29 -8.51 1.57
N HIS A 31 -3.29 -7.18 1.61
CA HIS A 31 -2.44 -6.41 2.50
C HIS A 31 -3.10 -5.08 2.86
N LYS A 32 -2.68 -4.49 3.98
CA LYS A 32 -3.22 -3.24 4.50
C LYS A 32 -2.07 -2.31 4.93
N PRO A 33 -1.69 -1.33 4.11
CA PRO A 33 -0.75 -0.30 4.50
C PRO A 33 -1.34 0.55 5.65
N CYS A 34 -0.59 0.71 6.75
CA CYS A 34 -1.00 1.51 7.90
C CYS A 34 0.22 2.18 8.58
N ALA A 35 -0.02 3.25 9.32
CA ALA A 35 1.04 3.93 10.08
C ALA A 35 0.44 4.62 11.31
N GLU A 36 1.15 4.60 12.43
CA GLU A 36 0.75 5.31 13.66
C GLU A 36 1.02 6.82 13.58
N LYS A 37 2.10 7.19 12.88
CA LYS A 37 2.48 8.58 12.62
C LYS A 37 2.36 8.87 11.13
N GLU A 38 2.23 10.15 10.78
CA GLU A 38 2.19 10.58 9.39
C GLU A 38 3.44 10.12 8.63
N VAL A 39 3.22 9.58 7.43
CA VAL A 39 4.24 9.10 6.51
C VAL A 39 3.92 9.60 5.10
N THR A 40 4.95 9.65 4.24
CA THR A 40 4.79 10.02 2.83
C THR A 40 5.32 8.87 1.96
N PRO A 41 4.50 7.83 1.70
CA PRO A 41 4.93 6.70 0.89
C PRO A 41 4.87 7.03 -0.60
N LEU A 42 5.76 6.40 -1.38
CA LEU A 42 5.62 6.29 -2.83
C LEU A 42 5.04 4.90 -3.15
N LEU A 43 3.84 4.87 -3.73
CA LEU A 43 3.24 3.64 -4.22
C LEU A 43 3.52 3.51 -5.73
N ILE A 44 4.10 2.37 -6.13
CA ILE A 44 4.32 2.03 -7.53
C ILE A 44 3.44 0.82 -7.84
N GLU A 45 2.54 0.97 -8.81
CA GLU A 45 1.66 -0.10 -9.28
C GLU A 45 1.80 -0.31 -10.79
N LEU A 46 1.51 -1.53 -11.23
CA LEU A 46 1.38 -1.80 -12.67
C LEU A 46 0.13 -1.08 -13.19
N ARG A 47 0.25 -0.48 -14.38
CA ARG A 47 -0.88 0.15 -15.05
C ARG A 47 -2.05 -0.86 -15.18
N GLY A 48 -3.24 -0.45 -14.76
CA GLY A 48 -4.47 -1.23 -14.89
C GLY A 48 -4.77 -2.22 -13.75
N VAL A 49 -3.96 -2.24 -12.69
CA VAL A 49 -4.25 -3.03 -11.48
C VAL A 49 -5.17 -2.25 -10.55
N LEU A 50 -6.43 -2.67 -10.40
CA LEU A 50 -7.41 -2.09 -9.48
C LEU A 50 -6.85 -1.97 -8.04
N ASN A 51 -6.70 -0.74 -7.55
CA ASN A 51 -6.27 -0.46 -6.17
C ASN A 51 -7.24 -1.00 -5.09
N THR A 52 -8.46 -1.39 -5.48
CA THR A 52 -9.46 -2.03 -4.59
C THR A 52 -9.57 -3.54 -4.80
N GLY A 53 -8.65 -4.16 -5.55
CA GLY A 53 -8.77 -5.56 -5.97
C GLY A 53 -9.96 -5.77 -6.91
N TYR A 54 -10.79 -6.78 -6.65
CA TYR A 54 -12.01 -7.06 -7.45
C TYR A 54 -13.27 -6.36 -6.92
N GLU A 55 -13.20 -5.75 -5.74
CA GLU A 55 -14.31 -5.07 -5.10
C GLU A 55 -14.50 -3.67 -5.70
N ARG A 56 -15.68 -3.39 -6.24
CA ARG A 56 -16.05 -2.06 -6.77
C ARG A 56 -16.92 -1.34 -5.74
N GLY A 57 -16.47 -0.17 -5.29
CA GLY A 57 -17.20 0.66 -4.33
C GLY A 57 -17.29 2.12 -4.75
N LYS A 58 -18.03 2.93 -3.98
CA LYS A 58 -18.19 4.37 -4.24
C LYS A 58 -16.88 5.17 -4.23
N ARG A 59 -15.81 4.59 -3.65
CA ARG A 59 -14.46 5.18 -3.54
C ARG A 59 -13.45 4.53 -4.49
N THR A 60 -13.87 3.62 -5.37
CA THR A 60 -12.98 3.11 -6.42
C THR A 60 -12.68 4.25 -7.38
N ALA A 61 -11.44 4.74 -7.36
CA ALA A 61 -10.98 5.71 -8.34
C ALA A 61 -11.07 5.10 -9.73
N LYS A 62 -11.62 5.85 -10.70
CA LYS A 62 -11.52 5.47 -12.10
C LYS A 62 -10.07 5.72 -12.54
N TYR A 63 -9.51 4.79 -13.31
CA TYR A 63 -8.24 5.01 -14.00
C TYR A 63 -8.44 6.12 -15.02
N ASP A 64 -8.14 7.36 -14.64
CA ASP A 64 -7.97 8.46 -15.58
C ASP A 64 -6.47 8.56 -15.89
N ILE A 65 -6.15 8.52 -17.19
CA ILE A 65 -4.81 8.81 -17.74
C ILE A 65 -4.55 10.30 -17.59
#